data_AF-A0A1F5H419-F1
#
_entry.id   AF-A0A1F5H419-F1
#
_cell.length_a   1.000
_cell.length_b   1.000
_cell.length_c   1.000
_cell.angle_alpha   90.00
_cell.angle_beta   90.00
_cell.angle_gamma   90.00
#
_symmetry.space_group_name_H-M   'P 1'
#
loop_
_entity.id
_entity.type
_entity.pdbx_description
1 polymer ?
#
loop_
_entity_poly.entity_id
_entity_poly.type
_entity_poly.pdbx_seq_one_letter_code
_entity_poly.pdbx_strand_id
1 'polypeptide(L)'
;MIKVLDFWAEWCIDPQTPVLTENGYLPAQEIKAGQKLVTIDPKTYKKGLKNVRKIRVFKNTPSKKIVLETGRILIGDDNHLVLTEEGFKSLKDVEIGDKVLIDPTQTKAYYSDSDTAILKTTNNNFADKRLQELNLLPLKFKDSRLPILARLLGYVITDGYLYEDLKHNVYETHFYAGKEKDAQNIKNDLKVLGFEKLEIKRQIKDCQIQQRKFTIDVIRCRNFNRALFFLFNALGAPVGRKKNQAYFVPDWIMSGNLTLKREFLSGWLGGDGAKIAYHIKRGGYSSHHANFTVNAIEFHKEKDLEREGILYAKQLGYLLEELAVKVRKISSSDDEDGVVISLKVSTDYTSLLNLAKIGYAYAATKNANTSCVREFIKYRLFERKRYEQIKVAVLKWQAIGVSDRDIARNLQIPPHTAISWRYTHRETNIVHPSLSGEAIFTKWLETRQQNEFLWENIIETEDANRREVIGITVDLPHTIITNGIVSHNCGPCKFMEPLIEELEKEFKGKVDFEKINVDENQELTAKHGVMSIPTYIFLKDDKEVERIIGATQKENFIKSISKHE
;
A
#
# COMPACT_ATOMS: atom_id res chain seq x y z
N MET A 1 36.09 -35.02 -17.58
CA MET A 1 35.00 -34.07 -17.85
C MET A 1 34.82 -33.22 -16.61
N ILE A 2 34.70 -31.91 -16.72
CA ILE A 2 34.50 -31.05 -15.54
C ILE A 2 33.02 -31.07 -15.19
N LYS A 3 32.72 -31.22 -13.89
CA LYS A 3 31.37 -31.09 -13.36
C LYS A 3 31.30 -29.89 -12.43
N VAL A 4 30.29 -29.04 -12.58
CA VAL A 4 30.08 -27.86 -11.74
C VAL A 4 28.81 -28.06 -10.94
N LEU A 5 28.95 -28.18 -9.62
CA LEU A 5 27.81 -28.23 -8.70
C LEU A 5 27.37 -26.81 -8.35
N ASP A 6 26.19 -26.40 -8.82
CA ASP A 6 25.56 -25.11 -8.51
C ASP A 6 24.60 -25.26 -7.33
N PHE A 7 25.06 -24.88 -6.13
CA PHE A 7 24.23 -24.91 -4.93
C PHE A 7 23.38 -23.64 -4.83
N TRP A 8 22.05 -23.81 -4.69
CA TRP A 8 21.06 -22.71 -4.63
C TRP A 8 19.96 -22.96 -3.58
N ALA A 9 19.25 -21.90 -3.17
CA ALA A 9 18.08 -21.92 -2.29
C ALA A 9 17.01 -20.92 -2.77
N GLU A 10 15.76 -21.09 -2.36
CA GLU A 10 14.70 -20.08 -2.56
C GLU A 10 14.32 -19.42 -1.24
N TRP A 11 14.03 -18.13 -1.30
CA TRP A 11 13.56 -17.38 -0.15
C TRP A 11 12.04 -17.25 -0.16
N CYS A 12 11.46 -17.49 0.99
CA CYS A 12 10.08 -17.88 1.14
C CYS A 12 9.44 -17.17 2.34
N ILE A 13 8.15 -16.90 2.21
CA ILE A 13 7.33 -16.23 3.22
C ILE A 13 6.19 -17.15 3.67
N ASP A 14 5.56 -16.85 4.80
CA ASP A 14 4.37 -17.57 5.24
C ASP A 14 3.23 -17.46 4.18
N PRO A 15 2.49 -18.55 3.88
CA PRO A 15 1.42 -18.59 2.89
C PRO A 15 0.33 -17.52 3.06
N GLN A 16 0.08 -17.07 4.29
CA GLN A 16 -0.91 -16.03 4.61
C GLN A 16 -0.35 -14.61 4.49
N THR A 17 0.96 -14.46 4.29
CA THR A 17 1.60 -13.14 4.17
C THR A 17 0.99 -12.39 3.00
N PRO A 18 0.40 -11.19 3.21
CA PRO A 18 -0.15 -10.41 2.12
C PRO A 18 0.96 -9.94 1.17
N VAL A 19 0.83 -10.14 -0.14
CA VAL A 19 1.77 -9.67 -1.16
C VAL A 19 1.09 -8.63 -2.05
N LEU A 20 1.74 -7.48 -2.28
CA LEU A 20 1.15 -6.40 -3.06
C LEU A 20 1.17 -6.72 -4.57
N THR A 21 -0.02 -6.86 -5.15
CA THR A 21 -0.25 -7.02 -6.60
C THR A 21 -0.62 -5.68 -7.26
N GLU A 22 -0.75 -5.67 -8.59
CA GLU A 22 -1.30 -4.52 -9.33
C GLU A 22 -2.73 -4.14 -8.88
N ASN A 23 -3.49 -5.09 -8.32
CA ASN A 23 -4.86 -4.91 -7.86
C ASN A 23 -4.99 -4.79 -6.33
N GLY A 24 -3.87 -4.74 -5.61
CA GLY A 24 -3.83 -4.73 -4.15
C GLY A 24 -3.25 -6.01 -3.54
N TYR A 25 -3.29 -6.11 -2.21
CA TYR A 25 -2.76 -7.25 -1.47
C TYR A 25 -3.63 -8.50 -1.64
N LEU A 26 -2.97 -9.62 -1.93
CA LEU A 26 -3.50 -10.98 -1.86
C LEU A 26 -2.61 -11.82 -0.92
N PRO A 27 -3.15 -12.82 -0.21
CA PRO A 27 -2.31 -13.81 0.48
C PRO A 27 -1.31 -14.44 -0.48
N ALA A 28 -0.09 -14.71 -0.02
CA ALA A 28 0.98 -15.27 -0.85
C ALA A 28 0.54 -16.57 -1.56
N GLN A 29 -0.22 -17.44 -0.89
CA GLN A 29 -0.79 -18.67 -1.44
C GLN A 29 -1.79 -18.49 -2.59
N GLU A 30 -2.40 -17.31 -2.72
CA GLU A 30 -3.37 -17.01 -3.79
C GLU A 30 -2.70 -16.41 -5.04
N ILE A 31 -1.40 -16.08 -4.95
CA ILE A 31 -0.64 -15.58 -6.09
C ILE A 31 -0.50 -16.68 -7.13
N LYS A 32 -0.56 -16.33 -8.41
CA LYS A 32 -0.43 -17.25 -9.55
C LYS A 32 0.63 -16.77 -10.54
N ALA A 33 1.28 -17.71 -11.22
CA ALA A 33 2.21 -17.39 -12.31
C ALA A 33 1.50 -16.54 -13.40
N GLY A 34 2.20 -15.56 -13.94
CA GLY A 34 1.68 -14.59 -14.90
C GLY A 34 1.00 -13.36 -14.28
N GLN A 35 0.65 -13.38 -12.99
CA GLN A 35 0.16 -12.17 -12.31
C GLN A 35 1.27 -11.13 -12.15
N LYS A 36 0.90 -9.85 -12.01
CA LYS A 36 1.86 -8.76 -11.78
C LYS A 36 1.92 -8.35 -10.32
N LEU A 37 3.14 -8.35 -9.78
CA LEU A 37 3.44 -7.84 -8.44
C LEU A 37 4.08 -6.47 -8.50
N VAL A 38 3.86 -5.68 -7.44
CA VAL A 38 4.56 -4.42 -7.24
C VAL A 38 5.97 -4.71 -6.75
N THR A 39 6.95 -4.25 -7.52
CA THR A 39 8.38 -4.37 -7.23
C THR A 39 8.97 -3.00 -7.00
N ILE A 40 10.09 -2.92 -6.27
CA ILE A 40 10.82 -1.69 -6.01
C ILE A 40 12.25 -1.82 -6.51
N ASP A 41 12.73 -0.86 -7.29
CA ASP A 41 14.17 -0.74 -7.53
C ASP A 41 14.87 -0.26 -6.25
N PRO A 42 15.73 -1.06 -5.61
CA PRO A 42 16.33 -0.72 -4.32
C PRO A 42 17.31 0.47 -4.40
N LYS A 43 17.78 0.84 -5.60
CA LYS A 43 18.66 1.99 -5.80
C LYS A 43 17.88 3.27 -6.00
N THR A 44 16.83 3.24 -6.81
CA THR A 44 16.05 4.43 -7.17
C THR A 44 14.80 4.63 -6.33
N TYR A 45 14.42 3.61 -5.54
CA TYR A 45 13.17 3.56 -4.77
C TYR A 45 11.94 3.84 -5.64
N LYS A 46 11.96 3.39 -6.90
CA LYS A 46 10.83 3.52 -7.82
C LYS A 46 10.05 2.21 -7.88
N LYS A 47 8.72 2.30 -7.76
CA LYS A 47 7.82 1.16 -7.95
C LYS A 47 7.70 0.80 -9.43
N GLY A 48 7.53 -0.49 -9.70
CA GLY A 48 7.23 -1.06 -11.01
C GLY A 48 6.32 -2.28 -10.88
N LEU A 49 5.84 -2.77 -12.03
CA LEU A 49 5.06 -4.01 -12.09
C LEU A 49 5.86 -5.08 -12.83
N LYS A 50 5.96 -6.28 -12.24
CA LYS A 50 6.72 -7.41 -12.79
C LYS A 50 5.91 -8.69 -12.73
N ASN A 51 6.08 -9.54 -13.74
CA ASN A 51 5.33 -10.79 -13.80
C ASN A 51 5.90 -11.80 -12.81
N VAL A 52 5.00 -12.54 -12.17
CA VAL A 52 5.35 -13.75 -11.42
C VAL A 52 5.73 -14.83 -12.42
N ARG A 53 6.94 -15.36 -12.29
CA ARG A 53 7.46 -16.44 -13.13
C ARG A 53 7.13 -17.80 -12.58
N LYS A 54 7.33 -17.97 -11.27
CA LYS A 54 7.28 -19.27 -10.62
C LYS A 54 6.82 -19.12 -9.18
N ILE A 55 6.10 -20.13 -8.72
CA ILE A 55 5.63 -20.25 -7.35
C ILE A 55 5.97 -21.66 -6.89
N ARG A 56 6.53 -21.78 -5.68
CA ARG A 56 6.89 -23.05 -5.05
C ARG A 56 6.49 -23.03 -3.59
N VAL A 57 6.07 -24.18 -3.08
CA VAL A 57 5.70 -24.38 -1.69
C VAL A 57 6.70 -25.32 -1.06
N PHE A 58 7.27 -24.92 0.06
CA PHE A 58 8.25 -25.69 0.83
C PHE A 58 7.64 -26.05 2.17
N LYS A 59 7.84 -27.30 2.59
CA LYS A 59 7.28 -27.82 3.84
C LYS A 59 8.38 -27.96 4.87
N ASN A 60 8.01 -27.76 6.13
CA ASN A 60 8.90 -28.00 7.27
C ASN A 60 10.20 -27.18 7.16
N THR A 61 10.12 -25.88 6.85
CA THR A 61 11.29 -24.99 6.69
C THR A 61 11.52 -24.20 7.98
N PRO A 62 12.75 -24.12 8.54
CA PRO A 62 13.07 -23.21 9.64
C PRO A 62 12.64 -21.81 9.29
N SER A 63 11.99 -21.14 10.23
CA SER A 63 11.41 -19.83 9.98
C SER A 63 11.64 -18.92 11.16
N LYS A 64 11.75 -17.63 10.85
CA LYS A 64 11.85 -16.56 11.83
C LYS A 64 10.74 -15.55 11.58
N LYS A 65 10.25 -14.97 12.67
CA LYS A 65 9.27 -13.89 12.66
C LYS A 65 9.91 -12.61 13.14
N ILE A 66 9.56 -11.52 12.48
CA ILE A 66 9.83 -10.17 12.95
C ILE A 66 8.53 -9.41 13.15
N VAL A 67 8.50 -8.55 14.17
CA VAL A 67 7.39 -7.62 14.43
C VAL A 67 7.92 -6.20 14.41
N LEU A 68 7.23 -5.32 13.69
CA LEU A 68 7.56 -3.90 13.62
C LEU A 68 6.69 -3.08 14.57
N GLU A 69 7.15 -1.88 14.93
CA GLU A 69 6.48 -0.96 15.88
C GLU A 69 5.01 -0.63 15.53
N THR A 70 4.64 -0.62 14.24
CA THR A 70 3.27 -0.37 13.80
C THR A 70 2.38 -1.62 13.82
N GLY A 71 2.92 -2.76 14.27
CA GLY A 71 2.24 -4.05 14.35
C GLY A 71 2.28 -4.89 13.07
N ARG A 72 3.14 -4.53 12.10
CA ARG A 72 3.41 -5.40 10.94
C ARG A 72 4.15 -6.64 11.39
N ILE A 73 3.78 -7.77 10.82
CA ILE A 73 4.41 -9.06 11.07
C ILE A 73 4.86 -9.62 9.73
N LEU A 74 6.09 -10.10 9.69
CA LEU A 74 6.61 -10.91 8.59
C LEU A 74 7.15 -12.21 9.17
N ILE A 75 6.72 -13.32 8.57
CA ILE A 75 7.25 -14.64 8.86
C ILE A 75 7.78 -15.19 7.54
N GLY A 76 9.01 -15.66 7.54
CA GLY A 76 9.65 -16.28 6.41
C GLY A 76 10.76 -17.22 6.85
N ASP A 77 11.39 -17.89 5.89
CA ASP A 77 12.57 -18.68 6.21
C ASP A 77 13.71 -17.80 6.75
N ASP A 78 14.65 -18.43 7.45
CA ASP A 78 15.77 -17.74 8.09
C ASP A 78 16.56 -16.85 7.13
N ASN A 79 16.66 -17.22 5.85
CA ASN A 79 17.44 -16.51 4.84
C ASN A 79 16.61 -15.48 4.06
N HIS A 80 15.30 -15.35 4.32
CA HIS A 80 14.44 -14.39 3.64
C HIS A 80 14.94 -12.95 3.85
N LEU A 81 15.11 -12.18 2.77
CA LEU A 81 15.74 -10.87 2.84
C LEU A 81 14.72 -9.74 2.99
N VAL A 82 15.03 -8.80 3.87
CA VAL A 82 14.34 -7.51 4.05
C VAL A 82 15.31 -6.36 3.79
N LEU A 83 14.81 -5.28 3.18
CA LEU A 83 15.63 -4.10 2.92
C LEU A 83 15.80 -3.28 4.19
N THR A 84 17.03 -3.15 4.68
CA THR A 84 17.43 -2.33 5.84
C THR A 84 18.20 -1.08 5.41
N GLU A 85 18.49 -0.17 6.35
CA GLU A 85 19.32 1.03 6.09
C GLU A 85 20.74 0.65 5.60
N GLU A 86 21.25 -0.53 5.96
CA GLU A 86 22.57 -1.04 5.56
C GLU A 86 22.53 -1.91 4.29
N GLY A 87 21.35 -2.04 3.67
CA GLY A 87 21.11 -2.95 2.55
C GLY A 87 20.26 -4.15 2.95
N PHE A 88 20.22 -5.20 2.14
CA PHE A 88 19.40 -6.36 2.46
C PHE A 88 20.05 -7.20 3.56
N LYS A 89 19.30 -7.45 4.64
CA LYS A 89 19.65 -8.41 5.70
C LYS A 89 18.65 -9.55 5.71
N SER A 90 19.10 -10.74 6.11
CA SER A 90 18.24 -11.92 6.25
C SER A 90 17.44 -11.87 7.54
N LEU A 91 16.33 -12.61 7.62
CA LEU A 91 15.53 -12.67 8.85
C LEU A 91 16.36 -13.18 10.04
N LYS A 92 17.29 -14.13 9.84
CA LYS A 92 18.20 -14.58 10.92
C LYS A 92 19.18 -13.50 11.38
N ASP A 93 19.65 -12.65 10.47
CA ASP A 93 20.70 -11.65 10.76
C ASP A 93 20.16 -10.30 11.23
N VAL A 94 18.85 -10.04 11.14
CA VAL A 94 18.26 -8.81 11.68
C VAL A 94 18.13 -8.85 13.21
N GLU A 95 18.37 -7.70 13.82
CA GLU A 95 18.35 -7.48 15.26
C GLU A 95 17.23 -6.51 15.68
N ILE A 96 16.86 -6.56 16.97
CA ILE A 96 15.93 -5.58 17.53
C ILE A 96 16.57 -4.18 17.44
N GLY A 97 15.85 -3.23 16.83
CA GLY A 97 16.34 -1.88 16.56
C GLY A 97 16.79 -1.64 15.12
N ASP A 98 17.06 -2.70 14.33
CA ASP A 98 17.25 -2.54 12.89
C ASP A 98 16.01 -1.90 12.25
N LYS A 99 16.23 -1.01 11.27
CA LYS A 99 15.15 -0.40 10.50
C LYS A 99 14.96 -1.13 9.19
N VAL A 100 13.71 -1.46 8.88
CA VAL A 100 13.31 -2.03 7.59
C VAL A 100 12.49 -1.03 6.79
N LEU A 101 12.62 -1.07 5.47
CA LEU A 101 11.86 -0.21 4.57
C LEU A 101 10.44 -0.75 4.41
N ILE A 102 9.45 0.12 4.60
CA ILE A 102 8.04 -0.22 4.44
C ILE A 102 7.32 0.69 3.44
N ASP A 103 6.42 0.08 2.68
CA ASP A 103 5.40 0.71 1.87
C ASP A 103 4.14 0.96 2.73
N PRO A 104 3.74 2.22 2.92
CA PRO A 104 2.54 2.53 3.69
C PRO A 104 1.25 2.35 2.87
N THR A 105 1.28 1.87 1.62
CA THR A 105 0.04 1.54 0.89
C THR A 105 -0.58 0.23 1.40
N GLN A 106 -1.93 0.17 1.49
CA GLN A 106 -2.68 -1.00 2.00
C GLN A 106 -3.96 -1.29 1.19
N THR A 107 -3.88 -1.24 -0.13
CA THR A 107 -5.00 -1.54 -1.02
C THR A 107 -5.30 -3.04 -0.98
N LYS A 108 -6.49 -3.49 -0.58
CA LYS A 108 -6.89 -4.91 -0.67
C LYS A 108 -7.40 -5.26 -2.06
N ALA A 109 -7.07 -6.46 -2.56
CA ALA A 109 -7.61 -6.97 -3.81
C ALA A 109 -9.12 -7.22 -3.75
N TYR A 110 -9.78 -7.09 -4.90
CA TYR A 110 -11.21 -7.35 -5.05
C TYR A 110 -11.45 -8.77 -5.53
N TYR A 111 -12.39 -9.45 -4.87
CA TYR A 111 -12.88 -10.76 -5.27
C TYR A 111 -14.39 -10.84 -5.05
N SER A 112 -15.09 -11.45 -5.98
CA SER A 112 -16.53 -11.67 -5.93
C SER A 112 -16.88 -12.77 -6.91
N ASP A 113 -17.60 -13.80 -6.44
CA ASP A 113 -18.10 -14.88 -7.30
C ASP A 113 -19.55 -14.65 -7.77
N SER A 114 -20.12 -13.48 -7.45
CA SER A 114 -21.51 -13.19 -7.78
C SER A 114 -21.68 -12.95 -9.28
N ASP A 115 -22.47 -13.81 -9.92
CA ASP A 115 -22.85 -13.70 -11.33
C ASP A 115 -23.99 -12.70 -11.59
N THR A 116 -24.46 -12.01 -10.53
CA THR A 116 -25.54 -11.04 -10.59
C THR A 116 -25.15 -9.85 -11.47
N ALA A 117 -26.03 -9.51 -12.42
CA ALA A 117 -25.82 -8.39 -13.33
C ALA A 117 -26.06 -7.05 -12.63
N ILE A 118 -25.10 -6.15 -12.77
CA ILE A 118 -25.15 -4.75 -12.33
C ILE A 118 -25.78 -3.89 -13.42
N LEU A 119 -25.36 -4.10 -14.67
CA LEU A 119 -25.82 -3.31 -15.81
C LEU A 119 -25.93 -4.21 -17.04
N LYS A 120 -27.10 -4.22 -17.68
CA LYS A 120 -27.34 -4.99 -18.91
C LYS A 120 -27.26 -4.13 -20.17
N THR A 121 -27.67 -2.86 -20.08
CA THR A 121 -27.73 -1.90 -21.17
C THR A 121 -27.52 -0.49 -20.63
N THR A 122 -26.96 0.40 -21.45
CA THR A 122 -26.86 1.84 -21.20
C THR A 122 -28.05 2.62 -21.77
N ASN A 123 -29.05 1.94 -22.34
CA ASN A 123 -30.13 2.50 -23.14
C ASN A 123 -29.65 3.28 -24.39
N ASN A 124 -28.43 3.00 -24.85
CA ASN A 124 -27.87 3.56 -26.08
C ASN A 124 -27.25 2.44 -26.93
N ASN A 125 -27.85 2.13 -28.08
CA ASN A 125 -27.44 1.00 -28.92
C ASN A 125 -25.97 1.06 -29.39
N PHE A 126 -25.46 2.27 -29.67
CA PHE A 126 -24.06 2.45 -30.08
C PHE A 126 -23.11 2.14 -28.92
N ALA A 127 -23.40 2.68 -27.74
CA ALA A 127 -22.61 2.43 -26.54
C ALA A 127 -22.67 0.95 -26.15
N ASP A 128 -23.85 0.33 -26.18
CA ASP A 128 -24.02 -1.07 -25.83
C ASP A 128 -23.20 -2.00 -26.71
N LYS A 129 -23.26 -1.80 -28.03
CA LYS A 129 -22.45 -2.58 -28.98
C LYS A 129 -20.96 -2.44 -28.66
N ARG A 130 -20.48 -1.22 -28.42
CA ARG A 130 -19.07 -0.97 -28.11
C ARG A 130 -18.65 -1.57 -26.76
N LEU A 131 -19.52 -1.53 -25.76
CA LEU A 131 -19.25 -2.09 -24.43
C LEU A 131 -19.26 -3.62 -24.46
N GLN A 132 -20.12 -4.24 -25.27
CA GLN A 132 -20.08 -5.68 -25.53
C GLN A 132 -18.77 -6.11 -26.19
N GLU A 133 -18.26 -5.35 -27.18
CA GLU A 133 -16.94 -5.60 -27.77
C GLU A 133 -15.79 -5.52 -26.75
N LEU A 134 -15.93 -4.66 -25.74
CA LEU A 134 -14.98 -4.52 -24.62
C LEU A 134 -15.24 -5.52 -23.48
N ASN A 135 -16.20 -6.43 -23.64
CA ASN A 135 -16.69 -7.36 -22.62
C ASN A 135 -17.16 -6.66 -21.33
N LEU A 136 -17.58 -5.40 -21.39
CA LEU A 136 -18.08 -4.62 -20.25
C LEU A 136 -19.59 -4.74 -20.06
N LEU A 137 -20.32 -5.28 -21.05
CA LEU A 137 -21.74 -5.61 -20.94
C LEU A 137 -22.02 -7.07 -21.31
N PRO A 138 -22.90 -7.77 -20.57
CA PRO A 138 -23.51 -7.33 -19.32
C PRO A 138 -22.48 -7.24 -18.18
N LEU A 139 -22.47 -6.13 -17.45
CA LEU A 139 -21.58 -5.92 -16.31
C LEU A 139 -22.11 -6.71 -15.12
N LYS A 140 -21.24 -7.47 -14.45
CA LYS A 140 -21.59 -8.34 -13.32
C LYS A 140 -20.68 -8.10 -12.12
N PHE A 141 -21.13 -8.51 -10.93
CA PHE A 141 -20.33 -8.41 -9.71
C PHE A 141 -19.03 -9.23 -9.73
N LYS A 142 -18.91 -10.27 -10.56
CA LYS A 142 -17.66 -11.03 -10.71
C LYS A 142 -16.61 -10.38 -11.59
N ASP A 143 -16.90 -9.24 -12.21
CA ASP A 143 -15.96 -8.56 -13.11
C ASP A 143 -14.79 -7.98 -12.30
N SER A 144 -13.56 -8.37 -12.65
CA SER A 144 -12.34 -7.91 -11.98
C SER A 144 -12.07 -6.42 -12.17
N ARG A 145 -12.70 -5.77 -13.16
CA ARG A 145 -12.57 -4.33 -13.45
C ARG A 145 -13.54 -3.47 -12.65
N LEU A 146 -14.48 -4.07 -11.93
CA LEU A 146 -15.49 -3.34 -11.17
C LEU A 146 -14.92 -2.36 -10.12
N PRO A 147 -13.83 -2.68 -9.39
CA PRO A 147 -13.11 -1.72 -8.54
C PRO A 147 -12.68 -0.45 -9.27
N ILE A 148 -12.17 -0.60 -10.50
CA ILE A 148 -11.71 0.52 -11.34
C ILE A 148 -12.89 1.41 -11.71
N LEU A 149 -14.01 0.78 -12.13
CA LEU A 149 -15.25 1.51 -12.43
C LEU A 149 -15.78 2.26 -11.21
N ALA A 150 -15.78 1.63 -10.03
CA ALA A 150 -16.23 2.24 -8.79
C ALA A 150 -15.39 3.47 -8.40
N ARG A 151 -14.05 3.37 -8.43
CA ARG A 151 -13.20 4.52 -8.10
C ARG A 151 -13.26 5.64 -9.12
N LEU A 152 -13.34 5.32 -10.42
CA LEU A 152 -13.51 6.33 -11.45
C LEU A 152 -14.86 7.02 -11.30
N LEU A 153 -15.94 6.26 -11.05
CA LEU A 153 -17.27 6.81 -10.83
C LEU A 153 -17.31 7.75 -9.62
N GLY A 154 -16.74 7.34 -8.49
CA GLY A 154 -16.61 8.19 -7.30
C GLY A 154 -15.88 9.49 -7.61
N TYR A 155 -14.80 9.42 -8.39
CA TYR A 155 -14.02 10.58 -8.79
C TYR A 155 -14.75 11.48 -9.81
N VAL A 156 -15.47 10.92 -10.79
CA VAL A 156 -16.32 11.68 -11.73
C VAL A 156 -17.41 12.44 -10.98
N ILE A 157 -18.01 11.83 -9.94
CA ILE A 157 -19.04 12.45 -9.12
C ILE A 157 -18.51 13.60 -8.27
N THR A 158 -17.22 13.66 -7.96
CA THR A 158 -16.61 14.79 -7.24
C THR A 158 -15.88 15.74 -8.20
N ASP A 159 -14.71 15.35 -8.66
CA ASP A 159 -13.75 16.23 -9.36
C ASP A 159 -13.70 15.91 -10.86
N GLY A 160 -14.90 15.82 -11.43
CA GLY A 160 -15.17 15.50 -12.83
C GLY A 160 -16.62 15.83 -13.20
N TYR A 161 -17.02 15.52 -14.44
CA TYR A 161 -18.42 15.60 -14.86
C TYR A 161 -18.61 14.93 -16.21
N LEU A 162 -19.86 14.59 -16.51
CA LEU A 162 -20.30 14.19 -17.83
C LEU A 162 -20.81 15.43 -18.58
N TYR A 163 -20.23 15.71 -19.73
CA TYR A 163 -20.62 16.81 -20.61
C TYR A 163 -21.42 16.27 -21.79
N GLU A 164 -22.55 16.90 -22.06
CA GLU A 164 -23.44 16.59 -23.16
C GLU A 164 -23.81 17.86 -23.90
N ASP A 165 -23.73 17.79 -25.23
CA ASP A 165 -24.28 18.80 -26.13
C ASP A 165 -25.11 18.07 -27.20
N LEU A 166 -26.43 18.08 -27.00
CA LEU A 166 -27.39 17.43 -27.88
C LEU A 166 -27.43 18.06 -29.28
N LYS A 167 -27.14 19.36 -29.40
CA LYS A 167 -27.18 20.08 -30.68
C LYS A 167 -26.08 19.61 -31.62
N HIS A 168 -24.90 19.35 -31.07
CA HIS A 168 -23.74 18.90 -31.84
C HIS A 168 -23.43 17.41 -31.65
N ASN A 169 -24.28 16.68 -30.91
CA ASN A 169 -24.13 15.26 -30.60
C ASN A 169 -22.77 14.92 -29.96
N VAL A 170 -22.34 15.76 -29.01
CA VAL A 170 -21.06 15.63 -28.30
C VAL A 170 -21.30 15.07 -26.91
N TYR A 171 -20.52 14.04 -26.55
CA TYR A 171 -20.53 13.40 -25.25
C TYR A 171 -19.09 13.25 -24.76
N GLU A 172 -18.76 13.85 -23.62
CA GLU A 172 -17.42 13.85 -23.07
C GLU A 172 -17.44 13.46 -21.59
N THR A 173 -16.46 12.68 -21.15
CA THR A 173 -16.19 12.44 -19.73
C THR A 173 -14.99 13.28 -19.32
N HIS A 174 -15.19 14.14 -18.31
CA HIS A 174 -14.17 15.03 -17.78
C HIS A 174 -13.70 14.58 -16.40
N PHE A 175 -12.40 14.72 -16.17
CA PHE A 175 -11.77 14.62 -14.86
C PHE A 175 -10.83 15.81 -14.67
N TYR A 176 -10.63 16.23 -13.43
CA TYR A 176 -9.61 17.21 -13.05
C TYR A 176 -8.60 16.52 -12.17
N ALA A 177 -7.31 16.73 -12.44
CA ALA A 177 -6.22 16.15 -11.67
C ALA A 177 -5.34 17.26 -11.11
N GLY A 178 -4.88 17.09 -9.87
CA GLY A 178 -3.97 18.04 -9.23
C GLY A 178 -2.51 17.90 -9.68
N LYS A 179 -2.11 16.73 -10.21
CA LYS A 179 -0.75 16.43 -10.68
C LYS A 179 -0.75 15.56 -11.92
N GLU A 180 0.33 15.63 -12.69
CA GLU A 180 0.49 14.80 -13.90
C GLU A 180 0.46 13.30 -13.58
N LYS A 181 1.01 12.90 -12.42
CA LYS A 181 0.94 11.51 -11.93
C LYS A 181 -0.51 11.06 -11.74
N ASP A 182 -1.39 11.94 -11.25
CA ASP A 182 -2.80 11.63 -11.04
C ASP A 182 -3.54 11.49 -12.38
N ALA A 183 -3.29 12.40 -13.32
CA ALA A 183 -3.81 12.30 -14.69
C ALA A 183 -3.37 11.00 -15.39
N GLN A 184 -2.11 10.60 -15.22
CA GLN A 184 -1.60 9.35 -15.76
C GLN A 184 -2.23 8.12 -15.08
N ASN A 185 -2.52 8.18 -13.79
CA ASN A 185 -3.25 7.11 -13.09
C ASN A 185 -4.68 6.94 -13.64
N ILE A 186 -5.39 8.05 -13.87
CA ILE A 186 -6.71 8.02 -14.52
C ILE A 186 -6.61 7.38 -15.91
N LYS A 187 -5.60 7.79 -16.71
CA LYS A 187 -5.34 7.22 -18.03
C LYS A 187 -5.07 5.71 -17.99
N ASN A 188 -4.30 5.25 -17.01
CA ASN A 188 -3.98 3.83 -16.84
C ASN A 188 -5.23 3.01 -16.50
N ASP A 189 -6.07 3.50 -15.59
CA ASP A 189 -7.33 2.84 -15.22
C ASP A 189 -8.31 2.81 -16.41
N LEU A 190 -8.44 3.91 -17.15
CA LEU A 190 -9.24 3.95 -18.38
C LEU A 190 -8.70 3.00 -19.46
N LYS A 191 -7.38 2.84 -19.56
CA LYS A 191 -6.76 1.88 -20.47
C LYS A 191 -7.14 0.44 -20.13
N VAL A 192 -7.19 0.07 -18.84
CA VAL A 192 -7.66 -1.27 -18.42
C VAL A 192 -9.11 -1.52 -18.84
N LEU A 193 -9.93 -0.47 -18.88
CA LEU A 193 -11.31 -0.53 -19.37
C LEU A 193 -11.45 -0.48 -20.90
N GLY A 194 -10.35 -0.35 -21.65
CA GLY A 194 -10.35 -0.25 -23.11
C GLY A 194 -10.56 1.17 -23.67
N PHE A 195 -10.42 2.20 -22.83
CA PHE A 195 -10.62 3.63 -23.17
C PHE A 195 -9.32 4.43 -23.11
N GLU A 196 -8.28 4.00 -23.83
CA GLU A 196 -6.91 4.53 -23.70
C GLU A 196 -6.72 6.00 -24.10
N LYS A 197 -7.61 6.54 -24.96
CA LYS A 197 -7.51 7.90 -25.48
C LYS A 197 -8.01 8.90 -24.43
N LEU A 198 -7.07 9.53 -23.73
CA LEU A 198 -7.32 10.62 -22.78
C LEU A 198 -6.50 11.85 -23.18
N GLU A 199 -7.16 12.97 -23.45
CA GLU A 199 -6.50 14.26 -23.64
C GLU A 199 -6.16 14.84 -22.27
N ILE A 200 -4.89 15.21 -22.05
CA ILE A 200 -4.40 15.81 -20.81
C ILE A 200 -3.89 17.21 -21.13
N LYS A 201 -4.49 18.23 -20.51
CA LYS A 201 -4.13 19.64 -20.71
C LYS A 201 -3.97 20.34 -19.37
N ARG A 202 -2.78 20.90 -19.11
CA ARG A 202 -2.54 21.77 -17.97
C ARG A 202 -3.14 23.14 -18.23
N GLN A 203 -3.87 23.67 -17.26
CA GLN A 203 -4.47 24.99 -17.30
C GLN A 203 -4.09 25.74 -16.02
N ILE A 204 -3.45 26.89 -16.20
CA ILE A 204 -3.19 27.84 -15.12
C ILE A 204 -4.29 28.90 -15.21
N LYS A 205 -5.07 29.05 -14.14
CA LYS A 205 -6.17 30.00 -14.07
C LYS A 205 -6.01 30.88 -12.84
N ASP A 206 -5.95 32.18 -13.05
CA ASP A 206 -6.09 33.13 -11.95
C ASP A 206 -7.55 33.16 -11.52
N CYS A 207 -7.78 32.74 -10.29
CA CYS A 207 -9.10 32.74 -9.68
C CYS A 207 -9.13 33.79 -8.58
N GLN A 208 -10.28 34.45 -8.48
CA GLN A 208 -10.57 35.37 -7.39
C GLN A 208 -11.82 34.85 -6.72
N ILE A 209 -11.67 34.34 -5.50
CA ILE A 209 -12.81 34.05 -4.62
C ILE A 209 -12.78 35.09 -3.51
N GLN A 210 -13.85 35.88 -3.42
CA GLN A 210 -13.95 37.04 -2.54
C GLN A 210 -12.79 38.04 -2.78
N GLN A 211 -12.05 38.42 -1.72
CA GLN A 211 -10.91 39.35 -1.78
C GLN A 211 -9.55 38.66 -1.99
N ARG A 212 -9.49 37.33 -2.15
CA ARG A 212 -8.23 36.59 -2.34
C ARG A 212 -8.06 36.20 -3.80
N LYS A 213 -6.98 36.68 -4.41
CA LYS A 213 -6.49 36.19 -5.71
C LYS A 213 -5.57 35.01 -5.48
N PHE A 214 -5.78 33.94 -6.22
CA PHE A 214 -4.90 32.78 -6.20
C PHE A 214 -4.90 32.13 -7.57
N THR A 215 -3.73 31.64 -7.96
CA THR A 215 -3.55 30.94 -9.21
C THR A 215 -3.82 29.46 -8.98
N ILE A 216 -4.80 28.90 -9.70
CA ILE A 216 -5.08 27.47 -9.70
C ILE A 216 -4.37 26.84 -10.89
N ASP A 217 -3.53 25.86 -10.60
CA ASP A 217 -2.92 24.98 -11.59
C ASP A 217 -3.70 23.66 -11.61
N VAL A 218 -4.45 23.43 -12.67
CA VAL A 218 -5.30 22.22 -12.81
C VAL A 218 -4.97 21.51 -14.10
N ILE A 219 -4.88 20.19 -14.03
CA ILE A 219 -4.74 19.34 -15.21
C ILE A 219 -6.13 18.83 -15.59
N ARG A 220 -6.65 19.29 -16.73
CA ARG A 220 -7.93 18.82 -17.27
C ARG A 220 -7.69 17.58 -18.10
N CYS A 221 -8.44 16.51 -17.79
CA CYS A 221 -8.43 15.25 -18.51
C CYS A 221 -9.77 15.07 -19.24
N ARG A 222 -9.74 14.82 -20.56
CA ARG A 222 -10.96 14.65 -21.37
C ARG A 222 -10.94 13.35 -22.15
N ASN A 223 -12.02 12.59 -22.04
CA ASN A 223 -12.26 11.41 -22.84
C ASN A 223 -13.48 11.65 -23.76
N PHE A 224 -13.26 11.56 -25.07
CA PHE A 224 -14.28 11.81 -26.10
C PHE A 224 -15.04 10.53 -26.52
N ASN A 225 -14.83 9.40 -25.82
CA ASN A 225 -15.49 8.16 -26.16
C ASN A 225 -16.94 8.16 -25.65
N ARG A 226 -17.89 8.16 -26.59
CA ARG A 226 -19.33 8.15 -26.29
C ARG A 226 -19.74 6.94 -25.44
N ALA A 227 -19.15 5.77 -25.65
CA ALA A 227 -19.50 4.58 -24.88
C ALA A 227 -19.10 4.69 -23.40
N LEU A 228 -17.99 5.38 -23.10
CA LEU A 228 -17.59 5.66 -21.72
C LEU A 228 -18.56 6.61 -21.02
N PHE A 229 -18.99 7.67 -21.71
CA PHE A 229 -19.99 8.61 -21.20
C PHE A 229 -21.29 7.87 -20.82
N PHE A 230 -21.84 7.08 -21.75
CA PHE A 230 -23.10 6.36 -21.51
C PHE A 230 -22.94 5.27 -20.44
N LEU A 231 -21.76 4.63 -20.34
CA LEU A 231 -21.46 3.71 -19.25
C LEU A 231 -21.53 4.42 -17.90
N PHE A 232 -20.84 5.54 -17.71
CA PHE A 232 -20.87 6.25 -16.42
C PHE A 232 -22.25 6.81 -16.09
N ASN A 233 -22.97 7.35 -17.07
CA ASN A 233 -24.34 7.81 -16.88
C ASN A 233 -25.24 6.66 -16.39
N ALA A 234 -25.18 5.52 -17.07
CA ALA A 234 -25.96 4.33 -16.70
C ALA A 234 -25.54 3.71 -15.36
N LEU A 235 -24.28 3.90 -14.93
CA LEU A 235 -23.79 3.49 -13.61
C LEU A 235 -24.17 4.48 -12.48
N GLY A 236 -24.78 5.62 -12.81
CA GLY A 236 -25.32 6.59 -11.87
C GLY A 236 -24.56 7.91 -11.75
N ALA A 237 -23.64 8.23 -12.67
CA ALA A 237 -23.01 9.55 -12.71
C ALA A 237 -23.97 10.62 -13.27
N PRO A 238 -24.16 11.76 -12.59
CA PRO A 238 -25.02 12.83 -13.08
C PRO A 238 -24.43 13.54 -14.32
N VAL A 239 -25.29 13.97 -15.23
CA VAL A 239 -24.92 14.73 -16.44
C VAL A 239 -25.03 16.23 -16.19
N GLY A 240 -23.97 16.97 -16.49
CA GLY A 240 -23.94 18.43 -16.33
C GLY A 240 -23.66 18.90 -14.89
N ARG A 241 -24.29 20.02 -14.51
CA ARG A 241 -24.04 20.69 -13.23
C ARG A 241 -24.67 19.90 -12.09
N LYS A 242 -23.88 19.58 -11.05
CA LYS A 242 -24.31 18.76 -9.91
C LYS A 242 -25.16 19.53 -8.88
N LYS A 243 -25.01 20.85 -8.84
CA LYS A 243 -25.66 21.75 -7.87
C LYS A 243 -27.19 21.74 -8.02
N ASN A 244 -27.68 21.67 -9.25
CA ASN A 244 -29.07 21.85 -9.65
C ASN A 244 -29.77 20.53 -10.03
N GLN A 245 -29.29 19.40 -9.52
CA GLN A 245 -29.95 18.11 -9.73
C GLN A 245 -29.79 17.17 -8.54
N ALA A 246 -30.77 16.29 -8.32
CA ALA A 246 -30.66 15.21 -7.34
C ALA A 246 -29.82 14.05 -7.91
N TYR A 247 -28.96 13.50 -7.08
CA TYR A 247 -28.26 12.24 -7.37
C TYR A 247 -27.90 11.55 -6.07
N PHE A 248 -27.69 10.25 -6.14
CA PHE A 248 -27.52 9.37 -4.99
C PHE A 248 -26.32 8.44 -5.20
N VAL A 249 -25.89 7.76 -4.15
CA VAL A 249 -24.95 6.65 -4.30
C VAL A 249 -25.66 5.52 -5.07
N PRO A 250 -25.08 4.99 -6.17
CA PRO A 250 -25.72 3.95 -6.95
C PRO A 250 -25.99 2.67 -6.15
N ASP A 251 -27.12 2.01 -6.42
CA ASP A 251 -27.55 0.83 -5.67
C ASP A 251 -26.53 -0.31 -5.70
N TRP A 252 -25.83 -0.49 -6.82
CA TRP A 252 -24.81 -1.53 -6.97
C TRP A 252 -23.55 -1.27 -6.11
N ILE A 253 -23.29 -0.01 -5.75
CA ILE A 253 -22.29 0.36 -4.75
C ILE A 253 -22.82 0.09 -3.35
N MET A 254 -24.06 0.51 -3.06
CA MET A 254 -24.72 0.29 -1.77
C MET A 254 -24.82 -1.20 -1.42
N SER A 255 -25.13 -2.06 -2.40
CA SER A 255 -25.21 -3.51 -2.26
C SER A 255 -23.87 -4.22 -2.46
N GLY A 256 -22.82 -3.50 -2.83
CA GLY A 256 -21.49 -4.05 -3.09
C GLY A 256 -20.78 -4.56 -1.84
N ASN A 257 -19.73 -5.36 -2.04
CA ASN A 257 -18.86 -5.76 -0.93
C ASN A 257 -18.00 -4.58 -0.42
N LEU A 258 -17.35 -4.75 0.73
CA LEU A 258 -16.55 -3.69 1.36
C LEU A 258 -15.41 -3.17 0.48
N THR A 259 -14.80 -4.02 -0.36
CA THR A 259 -13.75 -3.58 -1.28
C THR A 259 -14.31 -2.64 -2.34
N LEU A 260 -15.50 -2.93 -2.88
CA LEU A 260 -16.13 -2.08 -3.88
C LEU A 260 -16.54 -0.71 -3.30
N LYS A 261 -17.14 -0.73 -2.11
CA LYS A 261 -17.49 0.47 -1.33
C LYS A 261 -16.25 1.31 -1.03
N ARG A 262 -15.15 0.67 -0.64
CA ARG A 262 -13.85 1.32 -0.41
C ARG A 262 -13.33 2.01 -1.67
N GLU A 263 -13.41 1.36 -2.83
CA GLU A 263 -12.90 1.92 -4.08
C GLU A 263 -13.72 3.11 -4.57
N PHE A 264 -15.05 3.02 -4.49
CA PHE A 264 -15.92 4.17 -4.72
C PHE A 264 -15.59 5.34 -3.79
N LEU A 265 -15.50 5.09 -2.48
CA LEU A 265 -15.15 6.12 -1.50
C LEU A 265 -13.72 6.65 -1.70
N SER A 266 -12.77 5.84 -2.15
CA SER A 266 -11.41 6.28 -2.45
C SER A 266 -11.38 7.29 -3.61
N GLY A 267 -12.15 7.02 -4.67
CA GLY A 267 -12.39 7.98 -5.75
C GLY A 267 -13.07 9.24 -5.25
N TRP A 268 -14.19 9.09 -4.54
CA TRP A 268 -14.96 10.21 -3.99
C TRP A 268 -14.13 11.09 -3.04
N LEU A 269 -13.34 10.47 -2.15
CA LEU A 269 -12.46 11.20 -1.24
C LEU A 269 -11.29 11.88 -1.98
N GLY A 270 -10.83 11.29 -3.09
CA GLY A 270 -9.78 11.83 -3.95
C GLY A 270 -10.09 13.27 -4.39
N GLY A 271 -11.30 13.50 -4.89
CA GLY A 271 -11.76 14.81 -5.37
C GLY A 271 -12.06 15.78 -4.23
N ASP A 272 -13.30 15.72 -3.70
CA ASP A 272 -13.80 16.67 -2.70
C ASP A 272 -13.61 16.19 -1.25
N GLY A 273 -12.99 15.02 -1.05
CA GLY A 273 -12.84 14.43 0.27
C GLY A 273 -11.91 15.17 1.21
N ALA A 274 -12.22 15.04 2.50
CA ALA A 274 -11.47 15.61 3.58
C ALA A 274 -10.12 14.91 3.78
N LYS A 275 -9.06 15.73 3.84
CA LYS A 275 -7.70 15.28 4.18
C LYS A 275 -7.57 15.16 5.70
N ILE A 276 -6.89 14.12 6.18
CA ILE A 276 -6.43 14.07 7.57
C ILE A 276 -5.26 15.06 7.70
N ALA A 277 -5.48 16.13 8.45
CA ALA A 277 -4.48 17.13 8.77
C ALA A 277 -3.99 16.98 10.21
N TYR A 278 -2.77 17.43 10.45
CA TYR A 278 -2.15 17.47 11.77
C TYR A 278 -1.91 18.92 12.14
N HIS A 279 -2.52 19.41 13.22
CA HIS A 279 -2.40 20.79 13.65
C HIS A 279 -2.11 20.90 15.15
N ILE A 280 -1.38 21.96 15.53
CA ILE A 280 -1.25 22.40 16.92
C ILE A 280 -2.38 23.39 17.22
N LYS A 281 -3.14 23.17 18.30
CA LYS A 281 -3.98 24.24 18.88
C LYS A 281 -3.05 25.31 19.46
N ARG A 282 -2.98 26.50 18.86
CA ARG A 282 -2.44 27.69 19.53
C ARG A 282 -3.52 28.27 20.44
N GLY A 283 -3.49 27.93 21.73
CA GLY A 283 -4.33 28.59 22.74
C GLY A 283 -4.56 27.78 24.01
N GLY A 284 -4.05 28.29 25.14
CA GLY A 284 -4.42 27.89 26.51
C GLY A 284 -3.44 26.94 27.20
N TYR A 285 -3.06 27.27 28.44
CA TYR A 285 -2.15 26.54 29.34
C TYR A 285 -2.59 25.10 29.73
N SER A 286 -3.57 24.51 29.04
CA SER A 286 -4.17 23.24 29.40
C SER A 286 -4.71 22.44 28.21
N SER A 287 -3.84 22.05 27.26
CA SER A 287 -3.87 20.73 26.60
C SER A 287 -2.88 20.71 25.43
N HIS A 288 -1.65 20.26 25.67
CA HIS A 288 -0.68 19.93 24.62
C HIS A 288 -1.09 18.60 23.96
N HIS A 289 -2.26 18.55 23.32
CA HIS A 289 -2.64 17.40 22.49
C HIS A 289 -2.59 17.84 21.05
N ALA A 290 -1.62 17.33 20.30
CA ALA A 290 -1.70 17.42 18.86
C ALA A 290 -2.91 16.64 18.40
N ASN A 291 -3.87 17.37 17.85
CA ASN A 291 -5.15 16.84 17.42
C ASN A 291 -5.08 16.65 15.91
N PHE A 292 -5.28 15.42 15.46
CA PHE A 292 -5.60 15.18 14.07
C PHE A 292 -6.96 15.82 13.80
N THR A 293 -7.05 16.59 12.72
CA THR A 293 -8.30 17.20 12.28
C THR A 293 -8.64 16.65 10.91
N VAL A 294 -9.94 16.48 10.69
CA VAL A 294 -10.48 16.18 9.37
C VAL A 294 -11.45 17.29 9.08
N ASN A 295 -11.25 17.99 7.96
CA ASN A 295 -12.20 19.00 7.52
C ASN A 295 -13.55 18.34 7.25
N ALA A 296 -14.64 19.12 7.30
CA ALA A 296 -15.90 18.60 6.81
C ALA A 296 -15.79 18.34 5.31
N ILE A 297 -16.51 17.32 4.84
CA ILE A 297 -16.70 17.08 3.43
C ILE A 297 -17.95 17.84 3.02
N GLU A 298 -17.80 18.80 2.12
CA GLU A 298 -18.83 19.78 1.81
C GLU A 298 -19.17 19.77 0.32
N PHE A 299 -20.46 19.88 0.00
CA PHE A 299 -20.94 20.02 -1.36
C PHE A 299 -22.17 20.92 -1.43
N HIS A 300 -22.29 21.67 -2.52
CA HIS A 300 -23.31 22.70 -2.71
C HIS A 300 -24.50 22.16 -3.50
N LYS A 301 -25.71 22.56 -3.10
CA LYS A 301 -26.97 22.28 -3.78
C LYS A 301 -27.81 23.54 -3.90
N GLU A 302 -28.74 23.54 -4.85
CA GLU A 302 -29.85 24.51 -4.83
C GLU A 302 -30.75 24.25 -3.61
N LYS A 303 -31.42 25.30 -3.14
CA LYS A 303 -32.13 25.30 -1.86
C LYS A 303 -33.28 24.30 -1.81
N ASP A 304 -33.95 24.10 -2.94
CA ASP A 304 -35.01 23.11 -3.13
C ASP A 304 -34.51 21.65 -3.07
N LEU A 305 -33.21 21.42 -3.30
CA LEU A 305 -32.56 20.10 -3.28
C LEU A 305 -31.85 19.78 -1.96
N GLU A 306 -32.12 20.54 -0.89
CA GLU A 306 -31.51 20.34 0.42
C GLU A 306 -31.75 18.92 0.96
N ARG A 307 -32.99 18.41 0.81
CA ARG A 307 -33.38 17.09 1.34
C ARG A 307 -32.63 15.96 0.63
N GLU A 308 -32.58 15.99 -0.69
CA GLU A 308 -31.89 15.03 -1.55
C GLU A 308 -30.40 15.05 -1.27
N GLY A 309 -29.83 16.25 -1.08
CA GLY A 309 -28.43 16.40 -0.71
C GLY A 309 -28.11 15.84 0.69
N ILE A 310 -28.98 16.02 1.67
CA ILE A 310 -28.85 15.37 3.00
C ILE A 310 -28.95 13.84 2.88
N LEU A 311 -29.85 13.31 2.04
CA LEU A 311 -29.98 11.89 1.80
C LEU A 311 -28.72 11.30 1.16
N TYR A 312 -28.13 11.99 0.17
CA TYR A 312 -26.85 11.62 -0.42
C TYR A 312 -25.72 11.60 0.63
N ALA A 313 -25.64 12.63 1.50
CA ALA A 313 -24.69 12.64 2.62
C ALA A 313 -24.88 11.44 3.57
N LYS A 314 -26.13 11.05 3.85
CA LYS A 314 -26.43 9.88 4.69
C LYS A 314 -25.99 8.57 4.05
N GLN A 315 -26.17 8.40 2.74
CA GLN A 315 -25.68 7.21 2.01
C GLN A 315 -24.15 7.11 2.08
N LEU A 316 -23.45 8.22 1.84
CA LEU A 316 -21.99 8.29 2.00
C LEU A 316 -21.56 7.99 3.45
N GLY A 317 -22.29 8.53 4.42
CA GLY A 317 -22.08 8.26 5.84
C GLY A 317 -22.22 6.78 6.18
N TYR A 318 -23.25 6.13 5.65
CA TYR A 318 -23.47 4.68 5.79
C TYR A 318 -22.29 3.87 5.22
N LEU A 319 -21.82 4.19 4.01
CA LEU A 319 -20.66 3.52 3.42
C LEU A 319 -19.38 3.69 4.27
N LEU A 320 -19.19 4.87 4.85
CA LEU A 320 -18.06 5.15 5.75
C LEU A 320 -18.15 4.31 7.03
N GLU A 321 -19.34 4.19 7.62
CA GLU A 321 -19.57 3.40 8.83
C GLU A 321 -19.37 1.90 8.61
N GLU A 322 -19.76 1.36 7.45
CA GLU A 322 -19.45 -0.04 7.07
C GLU A 322 -17.95 -0.31 6.97
N LEU A 323 -17.14 0.72 6.66
CA LEU A 323 -15.69 0.68 6.69
C LEU A 323 -15.10 1.07 8.05
N ALA A 324 -15.94 1.10 9.10
CA ALA A 324 -15.60 1.46 10.47
C ALA A 324 -15.00 2.88 10.62
N VAL A 325 -15.44 3.81 9.76
CA VAL A 325 -15.20 5.26 9.90
C VAL A 325 -16.45 5.89 10.50
N LYS A 326 -16.33 6.42 11.71
CA LYS A 326 -17.49 6.96 12.45
C LYS A 326 -17.90 8.32 11.89
N VAL A 327 -19.18 8.49 11.58
CA VAL A 327 -19.75 9.79 11.22
C VAL A 327 -20.17 10.51 12.50
N ARG A 328 -19.73 11.76 12.66
CA ARG A 328 -20.03 12.58 13.84
C ARG A 328 -21.28 13.43 13.64
N LYS A 329 -21.41 14.05 12.46
CA LYS A 329 -22.51 14.97 12.17
C LYS A 329 -22.71 15.11 10.66
N ILE A 330 -23.97 15.16 10.25
CA ILE A 330 -24.39 15.65 8.94
C ILE A 330 -25.26 16.88 9.20
N SER A 331 -25.02 17.97 8.50
CA SER A 331 -25.81 19.20 8.60
C SER A 331 -25.84 19.96 7.30
N SER A 332 -26.86 20.78 7.13
CA SER A 332 -26.98 21.77 6.07
C SER A 332 -26.88 23.19 6.64
N SER A 333 -26.45 24.13 5.81
CA SER A 333 -26.46 25.56 6.10
C SER A 333 -26.72 26.36 4.83
N ASP A 334 -27.50 27.44 4.95
CA ASP A 334 -27.73 28.37 3.84
C ASP A 334 -26.41 29.02 3.38
N ASP A 335 -26.30 29.23 2.07
CA ASP A 335 -25.21 29.91 1.37
C ASP A 335 -25.79 30.97 0.44
N GLU A 336 -24.98 31.93 -0.03
CA GLU A 336 -25.46 33.03 -0.90
C GLU A 336 -26.22 32.51 -2.13
N ASP A 337 -25.78 31.38 -2.68
CA ASP A 337 -26.36 30.79 -3.90
C ASP A 337 -27.03 29.42 -3.66
N GLY A 338 -27.47 29.07 -2.44
CA GLY A 338 -28.17 27.80 -2.18
C GLY A 338 -27.95 27.24 -0.79
N VAL A 339 -27.56 25.97 -0.70
CA VAL A 339 -27.28 25.27 0.56
C VAL A 339 -25.96 24.50 0.47
N VAL A 340 -25.17 24.53 1.54
CA VAL A 340 -24.00 23.66 1.73
C VAL A 340 -24.38 22.51 2.62
N ILE A 341 -24.12 21.29 2.18
CA ILE A 341 -24.27 20.08 2.99
C ILE A 341 -22.89 19.65 3.47
N SER A 342 -22.77 19.41 4.77
CA SER A 342 -21.50 19.18 5.47
C SER A 342 -21.55 17.83 6.19
N LEU A 343 -20.65 16.92 5.82
CA LEU A 343 -20.44 15.61 6.46
C LEU A 343 -19.15 15.63 7.26
N LYS A 344 -19.26 15.43 8.57
CA LYS A 344 -18.13 15.41 9.52
C LYS A 344 -17.90 14.02 10.06
N VAL A 345 -16.68 13.52 9.92
CA VAL A 345 -16.23 12.23 10.49
C VAL A 345 -15.55 12.43 11.85
N SER A 346 -15.46 11.36 12.62
CA SER A 346 -14.80 11.34 13.92
C SER A 346 -13.27 11.40 13.79
N THR A 347 -12.63 12.05 14.75
CA THR A 347 -11.17 12.19 14.86
C THR A 347 -10.55 11.22 15.86
N ASP A 348 -11.29 10.18 16.29
CA ASP A 348 -10.71 9.10 17.09
C ASP A 348 -9.72 8.27 16.26
N TYR A 349 -8.68 7.73 16.89
CA TYR A 349 -7.61 7.04 16.17
C TYR A 349 -8.12 5.84 15.35
N THR A 350 -9.10 5.09 15.84
CA THR A 350 -9.67 3.96 15.10
C THR A 350 -10.34 4.44 13.80
N SER A 351 -11.21 5.45 13.91
CA SER A 351 -11.87 6.05 12.73
C SER A 351 -10.87 6.66 11.75
N LEU A 352 -9.84 7.38 12.24
CA LEU A 352 -8.80 7.97 11.37
C LEU A 352 -7.94 6.92 10.68
N LEU A 353 -7.56 5.85 11.38
CA LEU A 353 -6.84 4.72 10.80
C LEU A 353 -7.65 4.07 9.69
N ASN A 354 -8.96 3.90 9.88
CA ASN A 354 -9.84 3.32 8.88
C ASN A 354 -10.09 4.26 7.69
N LEU A 355 -10.27 5.57 7.93
CA LEU A 355 -10.37 6.57 6.87
C LEU A 355 -9.10 6.58 6.01
N ALA A 356 -7.93 6.53 6.65
CA ALA A 356 -6.65 6.45 5.95
C ALA A 356 -6.43 5.12 5.20
N LYS A 357 -7.15 4.04 5.54
CA LYS A 357 -7.13 2.78 4.78
C LYS A 357 -7.98 2.85 3.51
N ILE A 358 -9.00 3.71 3.47
CA ILE A 358 -9.81 3.90 2.26
C ILE A 358 -8.93 4.42 1.12
N GLY A 359 -8.12 5.45 1.43
CA GLY A 359 -7.22 6.09 0.49
C GLY A 359 -7.89 7.21 -0.30
N TYR A 360 -7.10 7.84 -1.17
CA TYR A 360 -7.51 8.99 -2.00
C TYR A 360 -7.07 8.74 -3.44
N ALA A 361 -7.89 8.01 -4.21
CA ALA A 361 -7.59 7.72 -5.61
C ALA A 361 -7.44 9.03 -6.40
N TYR A 362 -6.46 9.06 -7.32
CA TYR A 362 -6.14 10.22 -8.16
C TYR A 362 -5.81 11.51 -7.38
N ALA A 363 -5.41 11.39 -6.11
CA ALA A 363 -4.91 12.50 -5.32
C ALA A 363 -3.63 12.10 -4.57
N ALA A 364 -2.55 11.84 -5.32
CA ALA A 364 -1.29 11.31 -4.80
C ALA A 364 -0.75 12.09 -3.59
N THR A 365 -0.89 13.41 -3.59
CA THR A 365 -0.45 14.27 -2.47
C THR A 365 -1.30 14.07 -1.21
N LYS A 366 -2.62 13.95 -1.35
CA LYS A 366 -3.52 13.66 -0.21
C LYS A 366 -3.22 12.27 0.33
N ASN A 367 -3.02 11.31 -0.56
CA ASN A 367 -2.77 9.92 -0.22
C ASN A 367 -1.43 9.72 0.49
N ALA A 368 -0.34 10.32 -0.01
CA ALA A 368 0.99 10.24 0.63
C ALA A 368 0.98 10.84 2.04
N ASN A 369 0.44 12.05 2.19
CA ASN A 369 0.32 12.70 3.50
C ASN A 369 -0.48 11.87 4.49
N THR A 370 -1.64 11.35 4.06
CA THR A 370 -2.52 10.57 4.94
C THR A 370 -1.90 9.22 5.30
N SER A 371 -1.14 8.61 4.39
CA SER A 371 -0.40 7.38 4.65
C SER A 371 0.64 7.58 5.76
N CYS A 372 1.42 8.66 5.71
CA CYS A 372 2.37 9.00 6.77
C CYS A 372 1.68 9.30 8.11
N VAL A 373 0.59 10.06 8.09
CA VAL A 373 -0.23 10.33 9.29
C VAL A 373 -0.75 9.04 9.92
N ARG A 374 -1.19 8.07 9.10
CA ARG A 374 -1.66 6.77 9.58
C ARG A 374 -0.57 5.99 10.30
N GLU A 375 0.62 5.90 9.71
CA GLU A 375 1.75 5.21 10.36
C GLU A 375 2.17 5.92 11.65
N PHE A 376 2.11 7.25 11.68
CA PHE A 376 2.35 8.00 12.90
C PHE A 376 1.28 7.76 13.99
N ILE A 377 0.00 7.60 13.63
CA ILE A 377 -1.06 7.21 14.58
C ILE A 377 -0.75 5.83 15.18
N LYS A 378 -0.34 4.86 14.35
CA LYS A 378 0.06 3.51 14.83
C LYS A 378 1.26 3.60 15.76
N TYR A 379 2.29 4.36 15.39
CA TYR A 379 3.47 4.61 16.23
C TYR A 379 3.07 5.23 17.59
N ARG A 380 2.18 6.23 17.60
CA ARG A 380 1.68 6.81 18.87
C ARG A 380 0.91 5.82 19.72
N LEU A 381 0.12 4.93 19.11
CA LEU A 381 -0.58 3.85 19.82
C LEU A 381 0.41 2.85 20.43
N PHE A 382 1.46 2.49 19.69
CA PHE A 382 2.55 1.65 20.18
C PHE A 382 3.27 2.29 21.37
N GLU A 383 3.75 3.53 21.21
CA GLU A 383 4.43 4.26 22.28
C GLU A 383 3.54 4.39 23.52
N ARG A 384 2.25 4.70 23.34
CA ARG A 384 1.31 4.74 24.45
C ARG A 384 1.27 3.41 25.22
N LYS A 385 1.14 2.27 24.53
CA LYS A 385 1.16 0.94 25.16
C LYS A 385 2.48 0.67 25.89
N ARG A 386 3.62 0.99 25.26
CA ARG A 386 4.95 0.87 25.87
C ARG A 386 5.04 1.72 27.15
N TYR A 387 4.59 2.96 27.12
CA TYR A 387 4.56 3.85 28.28
C TYR A 387 3.63 3.36 29.39
N GLU A 388 2.48 2.78 29.05
CA GLU A 388 1.58 2.15 30.02
C GLU A 388 2.27 0.95 30.72
N GLN A 389 3.01 0.12 29.98
CA GLN A 389 3.80 -0.97 30.55
C GLN A 389 4.94 -0.48 31.45
N ILE A 390 5.68 0.55 31.02
CA ILE A 390 6.74 1.17 31.84
C ILE A 390 6.14 1.76 33.12
N LYS A 391 4.98 2.43 33.05
CA LYS A 391 4.29 2.96 34.24
C LYS A 391 3.95 1.83 35.22
N VAL A 392 3.41 0.71 34.74
CA VAL A 392 3.13 -0.45 35.58
C VAL A 392 4.43 -1.00 36.22
N ALA A 393 5.53 -1.07 35.47
CA ALA A 393 6.82 -1.49 36.01
C ALA A 393 7.36 -0.54 37.09
N VAL A 394 7.30 0.78 36.84
CA VAL A 394 7.68 1.83 37.80
C VAL A 394 6.88 1.66 39.10
N LEU A 395 5.56 1.55 39.02
CA LEU A 395 4.71 1.41 40.20
C LEU A 395 5.01 0.12 40.99
N LYS A 396 5.28 -0.99 40.29
CA LYS A 396 5.71 -2.25 40.93
C LYS A 396 7.05 -2.09 41.65
N TRP A 397 8.04 -1.45 41.03
CA TRP A 397 9.36 -1.24 41.63
C TRP A 397 9.32 -0.26 42.82
N GLN A 398 8.46 0.76 42.75
CA GLN A 398 8.21 1.66 43.87
C GLN A 398 7.56 0.94 45.04
N ALA A 399 6.61 0.02 44.78
CA ALA A 399 5.95 -0.76 45.82
C ALA A 399 6.90 -1.68 46.61
N ILE A 400 7.97 -2.15 45.97
CA ILE A 400 9.03 -2.95 46.62
C ILE A 400 10.19 -2.09 47.16
N GLY A 401 10.06 -0.76 47.16
CA GLY A 401 11.01 0.16 47.80
C GLY A 401 12.23 0.57 46.98
N VAL A 402 12.28 0.30 45.66
CA VAL A 402 13.40 0.77 44.81
C VAL A 402 13.35 2.29 44.65
N SER A 403 14.51 2.95 44.71
CA SER A 403 14.60 4.40 44.55
C SER A 403 14.19 4.85 43.13
N ASP A 404 13.58 6.03 42.98
CA ASP A 404 13.19 6.54 41.65
C ASP A 404 14.37 6.71 40.70
N ARG A 405 15.54 7.02 41.27
CA ARG A 405 16.77 7.20 40.49
C ARG A 405 17.21 5.89 39.86
N ASP A 406 17.10 4.80 40.61
CA ASP A 406 17.45 3.47 40.12
C ASP A 406 16.39 2.93 39.17
N ILE A 407 15.10 3.17 39.45
CA ILE A 407 14.01 2.87 38.51
C ILE A 407 14.23 3.58 37.18
N ALA A 408 14.50 4.88 37.23
CA ALA A 408 14.71 5.71 36.04
C ALA A 408 15.92 5.24 35.21
N ARG A 409 17.02 4.87 35.87
CA ARG A 409 18.21 4.33 35.21
C ARG A 409 17.93 2.99 34.53
N ASN A 410 17.27 2.07 35.21
CA ASN A 410 17.00 0.72 34.69
C ASN A 410 15.96 0.72 33.56
N LEU A 411 14.93 1.57 33.66
CA LEU A 411 13.89 1.67 32.63
C LEU A 411 14.22 2.70 31.54
N GLN A 412 15.41 3.33 31.62
CA GLN A 412 15.88 4.37 30.70
C GLN A 412 14.87 5.50 30.49
N ILE A 413 14.25 5.96 31.58
CA ILE A 413 13.30 7.09 31.58
C ILE A 413 13.87 8.28 32.35
N PRO A 414 13.42 9.52 32.07
CA PRO A 414 13.83 10.68 32.84
C PRO A 414 13.46 10.53 34.33
N PRO A 415 14.35 10.86 35.29
CA PRO A 415 14.07 10.68 36.73
C PRO A 415 12.79 11.35 37.23
N HIS A 416 12.47 12.53 36.72
CA HIS A 416 11.23 13.24 37.07
C HIS A 416 9.95 12.50 36.65
N THR A 417 10.03 11.61 35.65
CA THR A 417 8.89 10.80 35.18
C THR A 417 8.53 9.74 36.22
N ALA A 418 9.52 9.03 36.76
CA ALA A 418 9.32 8.05 37.83
C ALA A 418 8.74 8.70 39.09
N ILE A 419 9.26 9.87 39.46
CA ILE A 419 8.76 10.68 40.60
C ILE A 419 7.29 11.09 40.36
N SER A 420 6.97 11.63 39.17
CA SER A 420 5.63 12.10 38.85
C SER A 420 4.57 11.00 38.93
N TRP A 421 4.88 9.79 38.45
CA TRP A 421 3.95 8.66 38.47
C TRP A 421 3.69 8.08 39.86
N ARG A 422 4.59 8.29 40.83
CA ARG A 422 4.30 7.97 42.25
C ARG A 422 3.11 8.77 42.77
N TYR A 423 3.01 10.05 42.39
CA TYR A 423 2.00 10.96 42.92
C TYR A 423 0.73 11.00 42.08
N THR A 424 0.81 10.65 40.79
CA THR A 424 -0.32 10.65 39.85
C THR A 424 -0.94 9.26 39.71
N HIS A 425 -1.72 8.85 40.73
CA HIS A 425 -2.53 7.61 40.74
C HIS A 425 -3.69 7.61 39.73
N ARG A 426 -3.78 8.59 38.82
CA ARG A 426 -4.88 8.66 37.85
C ARG A 426 -4.69 7.63 36.74
N GLU A 427 -5.72 6.82 36.53
CA GLU A 427 -5.90 5.93 35.36
C GLU A 427 -6.06 6.71 34.05
N THR A 428 -6.29 8.03 34.11
CA THR A 428 -6.72 8.80 32.95
C THR A 428 -5.57 9.55 32.28
N ASN A 429 -5.31 9.18 31.01
CA ASN A 429 -4.51 9.87 30.00
C ASN A 429 -3.02 10.06 30.34
N ILE A 430 -2.22 9.01 30.11
CA ILE A 430 -0.76 9.18 29.92
C ILE A 430 -0.56 9.98 28.63
N VAL A 431 -0.39 11.29 28.78
CA VAL A 431 0.00 12.18 27.69
C VAL A 431 1.52 12.21 27.72
N HIS A 432 2.16 11.54 26.78
CA HIS A 432 3.60 11.60 26.69
C HIS A 432 4.03 13.03 26.31
N PRO A 433 4.82 13.74 27.14
CA PRO A 433 5.21 15.13 26.87
C PRO A 433 5.97 15.31 25.55
N SER A 434 6.64 14.26 25.05
CA SER A 434 7.37 14.29 23.77
C SER A 434 6.58 13.79 22.55
N LEU A 435 5.30 13.44 22.67
CA LEU A 435 4.45 12.97 21.55
C LEU A 435 3.36 13.97 21.15
N SER A 436 3.52 15.24 21.51
CA SER A 436 2.56 16.31 21.21
C SER A 436 3.16 17.49 20.45
N GLY A 437 2.88 17.58 19.15
CA GLY A 437 3.06 18.81 18.36
C GLY A 437 3.48 18.55 16.92
N GLU A 438 3.16 19.47 16.00
CA GLU A 438 3.60 19.47 14.58
C GLU A 438 5.09 19.23 14.42
N ALA A 439 5.92 19.87 15.26
CA ALA A 439 7.36 19.67 15.28
C ALA A 439 7.78 18.20 15.52
N ILE A 440 7.01 17.41 16.27
CA ILE A 440 7.31 15.99 16.52
C ILE A 440 6.91 15.13 15.33
N PHE A 441 5.77 15.39 14.69
CA PHE A 441 5.39 14.67 13.48
C PHE A 441 6.37 14.95 12.35
N THR A 442 6.73 16.22 12.13
CA THR A 442 7.70 16.62 11.11
C THR A 442 9.05 15.98 11.39
N LYS A 443 9.57 16.07 12.62
CA LYS A 443 10.83 15.41 12.99
C LYS A 443 10.77 13.89 12.85
N TRP A 444 9.66 13.26 13.25
CA TRP A 444 9.45 11.83 13.07
C TRP A 444 9.45 11.44 11.60
N LEU A 445 8.81 12.23 10.74
CA LEU A 445 8.76 11.98 9.31
C LEU A 445 10.14 12.21 8.65
N GLU A 446 10.84 13.29 8.96
CA GLU A 446 12.17 13.63 8.42
C GLU A 446 13.21 12.53 8.70
N THR A 447 13.12 11.90 9.88
CA THR A 447 14.04 10.84 10.29
C THR A 447 13.73 9.46 9.71
N ARG A 448 12.61 9.30 8.99
CA ARG A 448 12.10 8.01 8.53
C ARG A 448 11.71 7.98 7.06
N GLN A 449 11.35 9.12 6.48
CA GLN A 449 10.84 9.15 5.12
C GLN A 449 11.95 8.92 4.10
N GLN A 450 11.72 7.94 3.24
CA GLN A 450 12.55 7.64 2.09
C GLN A 450 11.67 7.66 0.85
N ASN A 451 11.65 8.78 0.11
CA ASN A 451 10.71 9.02 -0.99
C ASN A 451 9.23 8.82 -0.57
N GLU A 452 8.55 7.80 -1.12
CA GLU A 452 7.17 7.42 -0.78
C GLU A 452 7.08 6.28 0.25
N PHE A 453 8.23 5.85 0.80
CA PHE A 453 8.40 4.80 1.80
C PHE A 453 8.77 5.37 3.17
N LEU A 454 8.76 4.51 4.19
CA LEU A 454 9.19 4.84 5.55
C LEU A 454 10.14 3.78 6.09
N TRP A 455 11.10 4.20 6.91
CA TRP A 455 11.91 3.33 7.75
C TRP A 455 11.19 3.04 9.05
N GLU A 456 11.11 1.76 9.42
CA GLU A 456 10.39 1.28 10.59
C GLU A 456 11.25 0.31 11.41
N ASN A 457 11.23 0.46 12.74
CA ASN A 457 12.06 -0.36 13.63
C ASN A 457 11.46 -1.76 13.83
N ILE A 458 12.34 -2.77 13.86
CA ILE A 458 12.04 -4.10 14.40
C ILE A 458 12.03 -4.00 15.93
N ILE A 459 10.93 -4.45 16.54
CA ILE A 459 10.75 -4.43 18.00
C ILE A 459 10.78 -5.81 18.64
N GLU A 460 10.61 -6.86 17.84
CA GLU A 460 10.56 -8.25 18.30
C GLU A 460 11.08 -9.16 17.20
N THR A 461 11.86 -10.15 17.60
CA THR A 461 12.31 -11.26 16.76
C THR A 461 12.05 -12.57 17.51
N GLU A 462 11.46 -13.56 16.85
CA GLU A 462 11.21 -14.88 17.45
C GLU A 462 11.40 -16.00 16.42
N ASP A 463 11.89 -17.15 16.89
CA ASP A 463 11.90 -18.38 16.09
C ASP A 463 10.46 -18.85 15.88
N ALA A 464 10.04 -18.98 14.62
CA ALA A 464 8.66 -19.28 14.24
C ALA A 464 8.40 -20.79 14.05
N ASN A 465 9.29 -21.63 14.56
CA ASN A 465 9.34 -23.08 14.32
C ASN A 465 9.42 -23.43 12.82
N ARG A 466 9.61 -24.72 12.53
CA ARG A 466 9.57 -25.19 11.15
C ARG A 466 8.14 -25.20 10.62
N ARG A 467 7.90 -24.62 9.45
CA ARG A 467 6.54 -24.50 8.88
C ARG A 467 6.51 -24.52 7.37
N GLU A 468 5.31 -24.48 6.80
CA GLU A 468 5.14 -24.31 5.35
C GLU A 468 5.40 -22.86 4.95
N VAL A 469 6.18 -22.67 3.89
CA VAL A 469 6.52 -21.35 3.33
C VAL A 469 6.40 -21.38 1.81
N ILE A 470 6.13 -20.22 1.20
CA ILE A 470 5.94 -20.07 -0.23
C ILE A 470 6.98 -19.13 -0.83
N GLY A 471 7.68 -19.62 -1.87
CA GLY A 471 8.61 -18.87 -2.68
C GLY A 471 7.90 -18.30 -3.90
N ILE A 472 7.94 -16.98 -4.08
CA ILE A 472 7.34 -16.30 -5.24
C ILE A 472 8.46 -15.66 -6.03
N THR A 473 8.68 -16.11 -7.27
CA THR A 473 9.68 -15.53 -8.17
C THR A 473 9.05 -14.50 -9.09
N VAL A 474 9.61 -13.29 -9.15
CA VAL A 474 9.22 -12.22 -10.09
C VAL A 474 10.37 -11.85 -11.01
N ASP A 475 10.10 -11.19 -12.15
CA ASP A 475 11.16 -10.59 -12.98
C ASP A 475 12.03 -9.57 -12.21
N LEU A 476 13.22 -9.26 -12.72
CA LEU A 476 14.08 -8.19 -12.20
C LEU A 476 13.25 -6.91 -11.93
N PRO A 477 13.37 -6.32 -10.72
CA PRO A 477 14.50 -6.41 -9.80
C PRO A 477 14.36 -7.43 -8.65
N HIS A 478 13.46 -8.42 -8.72
CA HIS A 478 13.34 -9.46 -7.68
C HIS A 478 12.97 -8.97 -6.27
N THR A 479 12.40 -7.77 -6.19
CA THR A 479 11.80 -7.25 -4.95
C THR A 479 10.30 -7.42 -4.98
N ILE A 480 9.72 -7.67 -3.81
CA ILE A 480 8.27 -7.74 -3.61
C ILE A 480 7.93 -7.00 -2.31
N ILE A 481 6.67 -6.63 -2.15
CA ILE A 481 6.19 -5.98 -0.93
C ILE A 481 5.30 -6.96 -0.16
N THR A 482 5.78 -7.40 1.00
CA THR A 482 5.18 -8.44 1.85
C THR A 482 4.66 -7.83 3.14
N ASN A 483 3.34 -7.75 3.31
CA ASN A 483 2.67 -7.04 4.40
C ASN A 483 3.12 -5.57 4.55
N GLY A 484 3.45 -4.93 3.43
CA GLY A 484 4.04 -3.59 3.41
C GLY A 484 5.54 -3.55 3.65
N ILE A 485 6.23 -4.65 3.94
CA ILE A 485 7.69 -4.69 4.10
C ILE A 485 8.34 -4.95 2.74
N VAL A 486 9.38 -4.18 2.41
CA VAL A 486 10.13 -4.38 1.18
C VAL A 486 11.06 -5.58 1.36
N SER A 487 10.75 -6.64 0.63
CA SER A 487 11.50 -7.90 0.65
C SER A 487 12.16 -8.17 -0.69
N HIS A 488 13.20 -8.98 -0.67
CA HIS A 488 13.83 -9.53 -1.87
C HIS A 488 13.58 -11.03 -1.92
N ASN A 489 13.25 -11.57 -3.09
CA ASN A 489 13.02 -13.01 -3.29
C ASN A 489 14.22 -13.73 -3.95
N CYS A 490 15.32 -13.00 -4.21
CA CYS A 490 16.46 -13.49 -4.98
C CYS A 490 17.74 -13.53 -4.15
N GLY A 491 18.15 -14.75 -3.79
CA GLY A 491 19.55 -15.08 -3.50
C GLY A 491 20.47 -14.62 -4.61
N PRO A 492 21.75 -14.31 -4.31
CA PRO A 492 22.74 -14.13 -5.36
C PRO A 492 22.74 -15.29 -6.38
N CYS A 493 22.21 -16.47 -6.02
CA CYS A 493 21.94 -17.61 -6.89
C CYS A 493 21.04 -17.29 -8.10
N LYS A 494 19.96 -16.51 -7.93
CA LYS A 494 19.07 -16.17 -9.06
C LYS A 494 19.64 -15.07 -9.96
N PHE A 495 20.50 -14.20 -9.42
CA PHE A 495 21.26 -13.27 -10.26
C PHE A 495 22.20 -14.01 -11.21
N MET A 496 22.74 -15.14 -10.76
CA MET A 496 23.66 -15.97 -11.52
C MET A 496 22.95 -16.94 -12.47
N GLU A 497 21.66 -17.23 -12.25
CA GLU A 497 20.91 -18.22 -13.05
C GLU A 497 20.95 -17.95 -14.57
N PRO A 498 20.74 -16.73 -15.09
CA PRO A 498 20.90 -16.45 -16.53
C PRO A 498 22.34 -16.65 -17.03
N LEU A 499 23.33 -16.36 -16.19
CA LEU A 499 24.75 -16.54 -16.51
C LEU A 499 25.10 -18.03 -16.62
N ILE A 500 24.62 -18.84 -15.67
CA ILE A 500 24.83 -20.29 -15.66
C ILE A 500 24.14 -20.93 -16.87
N GLU A 501 22.90 -20.53 -17.20
CA GLU A 501 22.21 -21.01 -18.42
C GLU A 501 22.97 -20.66 -19.71
N GLU A 502 23.64 -19.51 -19.75
CA GLU A 502 24.48 -19.12 -20.88
C GLU A 502 25.75 -19.99 -20.95
N LEU A 503 26.42 -20.21 -19.81
CA LEU A 503 27.61 -21.07 -19.71
C LEU A 503 27.30 -22.54 -20.03
N GLU A 504 26.17 -23.07 -19.58
CA GLU A 504 25.68 -24.41 -19.91
C GLU A 504 25.52 -24.61 -21.42
N LYS A 505 25.00 -23.58 -22.11
CA LYS A 505 24.85 -23.59 -23.57
C LYS A 505 26.20 -23.50 -24.27
N GLU A 506 27.08 -22.62 -23.81
CA GLU A 506 28.40 -22.37 -24.41
C GLU A 506 29.35 -23.56 -24.25
N PHE A 507 29.33 -24.23 -23.09
CA PHE A 507 30.21 -25.36 -22.76
C PHE A 507 29.51 -26.73 -22.89
N LYS A 508 28.39 -26.79 -23.62
CA LYS A 508 27.61 -28.01 -23.80
C LYS A 508 28.48 -29.17 -24.29
N GLY A 509 28.48 -30.27 -23.52
CA GLY A 509 29.26 -31.49 -23.83
C GLY A 509 30.72 -31.46 -23.35
N LYS A 510 31.20 -30.34 -22.79
CA LYS A 510 32.52 -30.23 -22.17
C LYS A 510 32.45 -30.14 -20.65
N VAL A 511 31.47 -29.39 -20.16
CA VAL A 511 31.20 -29.17 -18.74
C VAL A 511 29.78 -29.63 -18.45
N ASP A 512 29.61 -30.38 -17.36
CA ASP A 512 28.31 -30.78 -16.84
C ASP A 512 27.94 -29.87 -15.66
N PHE A 513 26.84 -29.14 -15.76
CA PHE A 513 26.36 -28.31 -14.65
C PHE A 513 25.21 -29.03 -13.95
N GLU A 514 25.37 -29.25 -12.65
CA GLU A 514 24.34 -29.88 -11.81
C GLU A 514 23.83 -28.87 -10.80
N LYS A 515 22.56 -28.48 -10.95
CA LYS A 515 21.86 -27.62 -9.99
C LYS A 515 21.41 -28.42 -8.78
N ILE A 516 21.87 -28.03 -7.60
CA ILE A 516 21.56 -28.68 -6.32
C ILE A 516 20.85 -27.68 -5.41
N ASN A 517 19.60 -27.97 -5.07
CA ASN A 517 18.90 -27.22 -4.04
C ASN A 517 19.41 -27.68 -2.65
N VAL A 518 19.91 -26.74 -1.84
CA VAL A 518 20.49 -27.09 -0.53
C VAL A 518 19.47 -27.59 0.49
N ASP A 519 18.22 -27.15 0.38
CA ASP A 519 17.15 -27.48 1.32
C ASP A 519 16.63 -28.89 1.05
N GLU A 520 16.58 -29.29 -0.23
CA GLU A 520 16.19 -30.62 -0.70
C GLU A 520 17.33 -31.64 -0.58
N ASN A 521 18.60 -31.20 -0.64
CA ASN A 521 19.78 -32.07 -0.67
C ASN A 521 20.74 -31.81 0.50
N GLN A 522 20.23 -31.89 1.73
CA GLN A 522 20.97 -31.54 2.95
C GLN A 522 22.22 -32.40 3.16
N GLU A 523 22.15 -33.72 2.90
CA GLU A 523 23.30 -34.63 3.04
C GLU A 523 24.43 -34.25 2.05
N LEU A 524 24.07 -33.96 0.80
CA LEU A 524 25.03 -33.58 -0.24
C LEU A 524 25.64 -32.19 0.05
N THR A 525 24.82 -31.26 0.53
CA THR A 525 25.24 -29.91 0.96
C THR A 525 26.24 -29.98 2.12
N ALA A 526 25.94 -30.80 3.13
CA ALA A 526 26.83 -31.03 4.27
C ALA A 526 28.12 -31.74 3.84
N LYS A 527 28.03 -32.75 2.96
CA LYS A 527 29.19 -33.47 2.41
C LYS A 527 30.19 -32.53 1.74
N HIS A 528 29.71 -31.52 1.03
CA HIS A 528 30.55 -30.53 0.34
C HIS A 528 30.92 -29.30 1.19
N GLY A 529 30.45 -29.23 2.44
CA GLY A 529 30.74 -28.13 3.36
C GLY A 529 30.22 -26.78 2.86
N VAL A 530 29.05 -26.76 2.21
CA VAL A 530 28.45 -25.54 1.67
C VAL A 530 27.80 -24.74 2.80
N MET A 531 28.40 -23.59 3.14
CA MET A 531 27.97 -22.72 4.25
C MET A 531 27.28 -21.43 3.76
N SER A 532 27.39 -21.12 2.47
CA SER A 532 26.86 -19.92 1.85
C SER A 532 26.49 -20.20 0.39
N ILE A 533 25.57 -19.41 -0.15
CA ILE A 533 24.90 -19.68 -1.42
C ILE A 533 24.81 -18.36 -2.21
N PRO A 534 25.05 -18.36 -3.54
CA PRO A 534 25.40 -19.51 -4.36
C PRO A 534 26.84 -19.96 -4.09
N THR A 535 27.05 -21.26 -4.20
CA THR A 535 28.39 -21.84 -4.22
C THR A 535 28.49 -22.75 -5.43
N TYR A 536 29.54 -22.56 -6.22
CA TYR A 536 29.85 -23.36 -7.39
C TYR A 536 31.07 -24.19 -7.08
N ILE A 537 30.94 -25.51 -7.10
CA ILE A 537 32.06 -26.43 -6.86
C ILE A 537 32.45 -27.10 -8.16
N PHE A 538 33.69 -26.90 -8.59
CA PHE A 538 34.25 -27.53 -9.78
C PHE A 538 34.87 -28.86 -9.37
N LEU A 539 34.41 -29.93 -10.02
CA LEU A 539 34.87 -31.29 -9.85
C LEU A 539 35.58 -31.76 -11.13
N LYS A 540 36.73 -32.41 -10.98
CA LYS A 540 37.39 -33.19 -12.04
C LYS A 540 37.66 -34.59 -11.48
N ASP A 541 37.20 -35.62 -12.18
CA ASP A 541 37.29 -37.02 -11.73
C ASP A 541 36.73 -37.22 -10.30
N ASP A 542 35.55 -36.62 -10.05
CA ASP A 542 34.83 -36.61 -8.76
C ASP A 542 35.58 -35.99 -7.57
N LYS A 543 36.68 -35.28 -7.83
CA LYS A 543 37.44 -34.53 -6.81
C LYS A 543 37.26 -33.04 -7.01
N GLU A 544 37.05 -32.34 -5.90
CA GLU A 544 36.99 -30.89 -5.89
C GLU A 544 38.35 -30.29 -6.28
N VAL A 545 38.34 -29.48 -7.34
CA VAL A 545 39.54 -28.79 -7.85
C VAL A 545 39.49 -27.29 -7.58
N GLU A 546 38.30 -26.70 -7.51
CA GLU A 546 38.11 -25.27 -7.24
C GLU A 546 36.68 -25.01 -6.73
N ARG A 547 36.48 -23.91 -6.01
CA ARG A 547 35.15 -23.43 -5.63
C ARG A 547 35.04 -21.91 -5.79
N ILE A 548 33.86 -21.45 -6.17
CA ILE A 548 33.46 -20.04 -6.20
C ILE A 548 32.32 -19.85 -5.22
N ILE A 549 32.45 -18.89 -4.31
CA ILE A 549 31.45 -18.57 -3.29
C ILE A 549 30.88 -17.18 -3.59
N GLY A 550 29.56 -17.06 -3.63
CA GLY A 550 28.84 -15.82 -3.92
C GLY A 550 28.63 -15.56 -5.42
N ALA A 551 27.94 -14.45 -5.72
CA ALA A 551 27.76 -14.00 -7.09
C ALA A 551 29.07 -13.48 -7.69
N THR A 552 29.30 -13.72 -8.99
CA THR A 552 30.52 -13.33 -9.69
C THR A 552 30.27 -13.06 -11.18
N GLN A 553 31.30 -12.68 -11.94
CA GLN A 553 31.19 -12.41 -13.38
C GLN A 553 31.51 -13.65 -14.23
N LYS A 554 31.03 -13.67 -15.49
CA LYS A 554 31.19 -14.80 -16.43
C LYS A 554 32.64 -15.23 -16.60
N GLU A 555 33.54 -14.26 -16.66
CA GLU A 555 34.97 -14.41 -16.90
C GLU A 555 35.63 -15.28 -15.83
N ASN A 556 35.13 -15.23 -14.59
CA ASN A 556 35.66 -16.04 -13.50
C ASN A 556 35.33 -17.53 -13.69
N PHE A 557 34.14 -17.86 -14.21
CA PHE A 557 33.81 -19.25 -14.57
C PHE A 557 34.65 -19.73 -15.73
N ILE A 558 34.79 -18.92 -16.79
CA ILE A 558 35.61 -19.29 -17.95
C ILE A 558 37.06 -19.53 -17.52
N LYS A 559 37.61 -18.66 -16.67
CA LYS A 559 38.96 -18.81 -16.14
C LYS A 559 39.12 -20.09 -15.32
N SER A 560 38.18 -20.41 -14.44
CA SER A 560 38.18 -21.65 -13.66
C SER A 560 38.05 -22.89 -14.54
N ILE A 561 37.15 -22.87 -15.53
CA ILE A 561 36.97 -23.96 -16.48
C ILE A 561 38.26 -24.17 -17.29
N SER A 562 38.81 -23.13 -17.91
CA SER A 562 40.03 -23.25 -18.73
C SER A 562 41.28 -23.64 -17.94
N LYS A 563 41.35 -23.30 -16.65
CA LYS A 563 42.44 -23.72 -15.77
C LYS A 563 42.42 -25.22 -15.48
N HIS A 564 41.24 -25.84 -15.56
CA HIS A 564 41.00 -27.22 -15.15
C HIS A 564 40.49 -28.12 -16.29
N GLU A 565 40.31 -27.61 -17.52
CA GLU A 565 40.14 -28.40 -18.76
C GLU A 565 41.38 -29.29 -18.94
#